data_AF-A0A8A3PFW7-F1
#
_entry.id   AF-A0A8A3PFW7-F1
#
_cell.length_a   1.000
_cell.length_b   1.000
_cell.length_c   1.000
_cell.angle_alpha   90.00
_cell.angle_beta   90.00
_cell.angle_gamma   90.00
#
_symmetry.space_group_name_H-M   'P 1'
#
loop_
_entity.id
_entity.type
_entity.pdbx_description
1 polymer ?
#
loop_
_entity_poly.entity_id
_entity_poly.type
_entity_poly.pdbx_seq_one_letter_code
_entity_poly.pdbx_strand_id
1 'polypeptide(L)'
;MPRPSLDFDARAASEPLLRTTNAARKHLTTFWDGFVDFAFNDNVLHVAIGLIIAQSFTTLITSLVSCVLLPPLSLLPFLNKNLDEKFAVLRPGPHYDGTLHNHTVVGGGVGEGLEGNGTVISSMGIEFLYGAGYNTLKQALEDGAIVLAWGSFLNNLINFMGVGLSLYGIAGLYQYFSRDNAIIKHTVRCKYCCKKIFEKARRCVYCSSWQDGREDIRPASISGPVLE
;
A
#
# COMPACT_ATOMS: atom_id res chain seq x y z
N MET A 1 14.65 34.67 -73.28
CA MET A 1 14.54 35.14 -71.88
C MET A 1 14.83 33.96 -70.96
N PRO A 2 15.82 34.02 -70.05
CA PRO A 2 16.03 32.95 -69.08
C PRO A 2 15.04 33.09 -67.92
N ARG A 3 14.56 31.96 -67.37
CA ARG A 3 13.68 31.95 -66.19
C ARG A 3 14.50 32.23 -64.91
N PRO A 4 13.97 32.99 -63.93
CA PRO A 4 14.66 33.22 -62.67
C PRO A 4 14.68 31.96 -61.81
N SER A 5 15.83 31.64 -61.22
CA SER A 5 16.08 30.44 -60.42
C SER A 5 15.50 30.58 -59.00
N LEU A 6 14.31 30.01 -58.78
CA LEU A 6 13.55 30.01 -57.52
C LEU A 6 14.17 29.16 -56.40
N ASP A 7 15.26 28.43 -56.66
CA ASP A 7 15.86 27.48 -55.73
C ASP A 7 16.84 28.13 -54.73
N PHE A 8 17.32 29.35 -55.01
CA PHE A 8 18.30 30.04 -54.17
C PHE A 8 17.64 30.72 -52.96
N ASP A 9 16.45 31.30 -53.12
CA ASP A 9 15.73 32.01 -52.06
C ASP A 9 15.10 31.06 -51.02
N ALA A 10 14.70 29.85 -51.44
CA ALA A 10 14.13 28.85 -50.54
C ALA A 10 15.16 28.28 -49.53
N ARG A 11 16.44 28.17 -49.92
CA ARG A 11 17.52 27.71 -49.03
C ARG A 11 17.88 28.76 -47.98
N ALA A 12 17.98 30.03 -48.37
CA ALA A 12 18.30 31.15 -47.47
C ALA A 12 17.25 31.36 -46.36
N ALA A 13 15.96 31.12 -46.65
CA ALA A 13 14.89 31.22 -45.65
C ALA A 13 14.88 30.05 -44.65
N SER A 14 15.41 28.89 -45.01
CA SER A 14 15.36 27.66 -44.19
C SER A 14 16.53 27.52 -43.20
N GLU A 15 17.67 28.17 -43.45
CA GLU A 15 18.86 28.14 -42.59
C GLU A 15 18.64 28.65 -41.15
N PRO A 16 17.95 29.78 -40.90
CA PRO A 16 17.71 30.24 -39.52
C PRO A 16 16.78 29.28 -38.76
N LEU A 17 15.77 28.71 -39.42
CA LEU A 17 14.86 27.74 -38.81
C LEU A 17 15.56 26.42 -38.47
N LEU A 18 16.41 25.91 -39.38
CA LEU A 18 17.20 24.71 -39.13
C LEU A 18 18.19 24.89 -37.97
N ARG A 19 18.76 26.10 -37.78
CA ARG A 19 19.62 26.39 -36.62
C ARG A 19 18.83 26.42 -35.31
N THR A 20 17.62 27.00 -35.31
CA THR A 20 16.76 26.98 -34.12
C THR A 20 16.27 25.58 -33.76
N THR A 21 15.92 24.73 -34.74
CA THR A 21 15.51 23.35 -34.47
C THR A 21 16.66 22.48 -34.00
N ASN A 22 17.87 22.65 -34.57
CA ASN A 22 19.04 21.87 -34.19
C ASN A 22 19.58 22.26 -32.80
N ALA A 23 19.53 23.54 -32.43
CA ALA A 23 19.90 24.00 -31.09
C ALA A 23 18.93 23.45 -30.03
N ALA A 24 17.62 23.53 -30.28
CA ALA A 24 16.60 22.96 -29.41
C ALA A 24 16.76 21.44 -29.25
N ARG A 25 17.02 20.71 -30.35
CA ARG A 25 17.26 19.27 -30.33
C ARG A 25 18.47 18.90 -29.48
N LYS A 26 19.56 19.66 -29.57
CA LYS A 26 20.81 19.37 -28.85
C LYS A 26 20.65 19.56 -27.34
N HIS A 27 19.92 20.59 -26.91
CA HIS A 27 19.60 20.77 -25.49
C HIS A 27 18.72 19.64 -24.97
N LEU A 28 17.68 19.25 -25.70
CA LEU A 28 16.79 18.15 -25.30
C LEU A 28 17.53 16.81 -25.17
N THR A 29 18.47 16.50 -26.07
CA THR A 29 19.28 15.27 -25.97
C THR A 29 20.21 15.30 -24.77
N THR A 30 20.87 16.43 -24.48
CA THR A 30 21.76 16.55 -23.32
C THR A 30 21.00 16.43 -21.98
N PHE A 31 19.79 17.00 -21.90
CA PHE A 31 18.94 16.81 -20.72
C PHE A 31 18.47 15.37 -20.57
N TRP A 32 18.13 14.70 -21.68
CA TRP A 32 17.72 13.29 -21.65
C TRP A 32 18.87 12.38 -21.23
N ASP A 33 20.07 12.56 -21.79
CA ASP A 33 21.25 11.77 -21.43
C ASP A 33 21.59 11.96 -19.94
N GLY A 34 21.54 13.19 -19.43
CA GLY A 34 21.75 13.47 -18.01
C GLY A 34 20.66 12.89 -17.10
N PHE A 35 19.40 12.86 -17.54
CA PHE A 35 18.32 12.20 -16.81
C PHE A 35 18.47 10.69 -16.78
N VAL A 36 18.85 10.08 -17.91
CA VAL A 36 19.09 8.64 -18.01
C VAL A 36 20.26 8.23 -17.10
N ASP A 37 21.36 8.98 -17.12
CA ASP A 37 22.51 8.76 -16.24
C ASP A 37 22.14 8.96 -14.76
N PHE A 38 21.27 9.95 -14.47
CA PHE A 38 20.70 10.14 -13.13
C PHE A 38 19.82 8.98 -12.66
N ALA A 39 18.94 8.46 -13.54
CA ALA A 39 18.00 7.39 -13.22
C ALA A 39 18.70 6.03 -13.03
N PHE A 40 19.81 5.80 -13.72
CA PHE A 40 20.63 4.59 -13.57
C PHE A 40 21.62 4.67 -12.41
N ASN A 41 21.70 5.78 -11.68
CA ASN A 41 22.48 5.83 -10.45
C ASN A 41 21.92 4.83 -9.42
N ASP A 42 22.78 3.90 -8.98
CA ASP A 42 22.43 2.83 -8.04
C ASP A 42 21.72 3.33 -6.76
N ASN A 43 22.13 4.50 -6.26
CA ASN A 43 21.56 5.08 -5.04
C ASN A 43 20.08 5.49 -5.22
N VAL A 44 19.73 6.07 -6.36
CA VAL A 44 18.36 6.54 -6.65
C VAL A 44 17.48 5.38 -7.10
N LEU A 45 18.05 4.49 -7.93
CA LEU A 45 17.35 3.34 -8.48
C LEU A 45 16.84 2.39 -7.40
N HIS A 46 17.64 2.11 -6.36
CA HIS A 46 17.22 1.23 -5.27
C HIS A 46 16.02 1.80 -4.48
N VAL A 47 16.03 3.11 -4.20
CA VAL A 47 14.92 3.79 -3.51
C VAL A 47 13.66 3.78 -4.38
N ALA A 48 13.80 4.06 -5.68
CA ALA A 48 12.68 4.08 -6.62
C ALA A 48 12.03 2.69 -6.76
N ILE A 49 12.81 1.62 -6.93
CA ILE A 49 12.30 0.26 -7.00
C ILE A 49 11.56 -0.13 -5.71
N GLY A 50 12.10 0.25 -4.55
CA GLY A 50 11.44 0.02 -3.25
C GLY A 50 10.05 0.67 -3.17
N LEU A 51 9.91 1.92 -3.62
CA LEU A 51 8.64 2.64 -3.60
C LEU A 51 7.61 2.03 -4.57
N ILE A 52 8.02 1.66 -5.78
CA ILE A 52 7.13 1.08 -6.80
C ILE A 52 6.59 -0.28 -6.33
N ILE A 53 7.46 -1.12 -5.77
CA ILE A 53 7.05 -2.42 -5.22
C ILE A 53 6.09 -2.20 -4.04
N ALA A 54 6.38 -1.25 -3.15
CA ALA A 54 5.50 -0.96 -2.01
C ALA A 54 4.09 -0.53 -2.46
N GLN A 55 3.99 0.43 -3.38
CA GLN A 55 2.68 0.93 -3.86
C GLN A 55 1.88 -0.16 -4.56
N SER A 56 2.52 -0.92 -5.47
CA SER A 56 1.84 -2.01 -6.18
C SER A 56 1.39 -3.14 -5.24
N PHE A 57 2.24 -3.51 -4.28
CA PHE A 57 1.91 -4.54 -3.30
C PHE A 57 0.72 -4.14 -2.43
N THR A 58 0.66 -2.89 -1.95
CA THR A 58 -0.49 -2.40 -1.19
C THR A 58 -1.79 -2.53 -1.99
N THR A 59 -1.81 -2.09 -3.26
CA THR A 59 -3.00 -2.21 -4.11
C THR A 59 -3.42 -3.66 -4.35
N LEU A 60 -2.46 -4.57 -4.55
CA LEU A 60 -2.74 -6.00 -4.72
C LEU A 60 -3.38 -6.60 -3.48
N ILE A 61 -2.87 -6.29 -2.29
CA ILE A 61 -3.44 -6.80 -1.05
C ILE A 61 -4.84 -6.23 -0.83
N THR A 62 -5.04 -4.92 -1.03
CA THR A 62 -6.36 -4.30 -0.90
C THR A 62 -7.36 -4.93 -1.88
N SER A 63 -6.94 -5.18 -3.12
CA SER A 63 -7.78 -5.86 -4.12
C SER A 63 -8.12 -7.29 -3.73
N LEU A 64 -7.17 -8.02 -3.15
CA LEU A 64 -7.39 -9.39 -2.67
C LEU A 64 -8.35 -9.40 -1.46
N VAL A 65 -8.19 -8.49 -0.50
CA VAL A 65 -9.11 -8.34 0.62
C VAL A 65 -10.52 -8.03 0.12
N SER A 66 -10.65 -7.08 -0.80
CA SER A 66 -11.95 -6.70 -1.35
C SER A 66 -12.61 -7.79 -2.19
N CYS A 67 -11.84 -8.58 -2.95
CA CYS A 67 -12.38 -9.61 -3.84
C CYS A 67 -12.52 -10.98 -3.18
N VAL A 68 -11.70 -11.34 -2.20
CA VAL A 68 -11.65 -12.69 -1.61
C VAL A 68 -12.18 -12.72 -0.18
N LEU A 69 -11.89 -11.70 0.63
CA LEU A 69 -12.35 -11.68 2.03
C LEU A 69 -13.76 -11.07 2.17
N LEU A 70 -14.09 -10.01 1.44
CA LEU A 70 -15.41 -9.39 1.57
C LEU A 70 -16.58 -10.30 1.17
N PRO A 71 -16.53 -11.17 0.15
CA PRO A 71 -17.65 -12.07 -0.15
C PRO A 71 -17.99 -13.08 0.96
N PRO A 72 -17.05 -13.87 1.52
CA PRO A 72 -17.33 -14.77 2.63
C PRO A 72 -17.65 -14.00 3.93
N LEU A 73 -17.03 -12.83 4.13
CA LEU A 73 -17.35 -11.97 5.26
C LEU A 73 -18.75 -11.35 5.15
N SER A 74 -19.23 -11.11 3.93
CA SER A 74 -20.59 -10.62 3.63
C SER A 74 -21.68 -11.67 3.82
N LEU A 75 -21.32 -12.96 3.87
CA LEU A 75 -22.25 -14.05 4.17
C LEU A 75 -22.46 -14.25 5.67
N LEU A 76 -21.63 -13.62 6.51
CA LEU A 76 -21.77 -13.72 7.96
C LEU A 76 -22.86 -12.76 8.45
N PRO A 77 -23.96 -13.27 9.07
CA PRO A 77 -25.11 -12.46 9.48
C PRO A 77 -24.81 -11.45 10.59
N PHE A 78 -23.65 -11.55 11.24
CA PHE A 78 -23.23 -10.63 12.30
C PHE A 78 -22.56 -9.35 11.75
N LEU A 79 -22.13 -9.33 10.48
CA LEU A 79 -21.32 -8.26 9.91
C LEU A 79 -21.97 -7.71 8.64
N ASN A 80 -22.97 -6.85 8.82
CA ASN A 80 -23.69 -6.23 7.73
C ASN A 80 -22.81 -5.19 7.02
N LYS A 81 -22.64 -5.28 5.69
CA LYS A 81 -21.78 -4.37 4.90
C LYS A 81 -22.13 -2.88 5.01
N ASN A 82 -23.35 -2.57 5.48
CA ASN A 82 -23.77 -1.20 5.79
C ASN A 82 -23.24 -0.70 7.15
N LEU A 83 -22.11 -1.23 7.64
CA LEU A 83 -21.42 -0.68 8.80
C LEU A 83 -21.03 0.78 8.53
N ASP A 84 -20.57 1.12 7.33
CA ASP A 84 -20.16 2.50 6.99
C ASP A 84 -21.29 3.52 7.14
N GLU A 85 -22.53 3.09 6.88
CA GLU A 85 -23.74 3.91 7.00
C GLU A 85 -24.31 3.93 8.41
N LYS A 86 -23.68 3.17 9.34
CA LYS A 86 -24.09 3.15 10.74
C LYS A 86 -23.43 4.31 11.46
N PHE A 87 -24.04 5.48 11.33
CA PHE A 87 -23.61 6.72 11.94
C PHE A 87 -24.62 7.20 12.99
N ALA A 88 -24.11 7.73 14.10
CA ALA A 88 -24.95 8.34 15.13
C ALA A 88 -24.92 9.86 14.98
N VAL A 89 -26.07 10.46 14.70
CA VAL A 89 -26.21 11.92 14.65
C VAL A 89 -26.40 12.42 16.09
N LEU A 90 -25.45 13.22 16.59
CA LEU A 90 -25.54 13.82 17.93
C LEU A 90 -26.28 15.15 17.91
N ARG A 91 -26.24 15.86 16.77
CA ARG A 91 -26.94 17.13 16.58
C ARG A 91 -27.41 17.24 15.12
N PRO A 92 -28.73 17.33 14.87
CA PRO A 92 -29.27 17.46 13.52
C PRO A 92 -28.90 18.80 12.89
N GLY A 93 -28.66 18.78 11.58
CA GLY A 93 -28.46 19.97 10.76
C GLY A 93 -29.77 20.73 10.47
N PRO A 94 -29.70 21.93 9.87
CA PRO A 94 -30.86 22.79 9.62
C PRO A 94 -31.92 22.20 8.67
N HIS A 95 -31.53 21.23 7.84
CA HIS A 95 -32.37 20.57 6.83
C HIS A 95 -32.66 19.10 7.19
N TYR A 96 -33.04 18.82 8.45
CA TYR A 96 -33.54 17.49 8.80
C TYR A 96 -34.96 17.31 8.25
N ASP A 97 -35.12 16.50 7.19
CA ASP A 97 -36.45 16.07 6.75
C ASP A 97 -36.83 14.83 7.56
N GLY A 98 -37.68 15.01 8.58
CA GLY A 98 -38.15 13.95 9.46
C GLY A 98 -39.22 13.04 8.84
N THR A 99 -39.39 13.05 7.52
CA THR A 99 -40.42 12.23 6.86
C THR A 99 -39.97 10.78 6.69
N LEU A 100 -40.60 9.90 7.47
CA LEU A 100 -40.51 8.45 7.39
C LEU A 100 -40.75 7.94 5.95
N HIS A 101 -39.70 7.48 5.27
CA HIS A 101 -39.86 6.54 4.17
C HIS A 101 -40.04 5.14 4.75
N ASN A 102 -41.31 4.77 4.89
CA ASN A 102 -41.79 3.50 5.44
C ASN A 102 -41.38 2.32 4.54
N HIS A 103 -40.27 1.65 4.86
CA HIS A 103 -40.11 0.25 4.50
C HIS A 103 -39.58 -0.57 5.67
N THR A 104 -40.47 -1.45 6.12
CA THR A 104 -40.31 -2.62 6.99
C THR A 104 -40.28 -2.39 8.50
N VAL A 105 -41.45 -2.66 9.08
CA VAL A 105 -41.67 -3.39 10.33
C VAL A 105 -40.39 -3.92 10.98
N VAL A 106 -39.90 -3.20 12.00
CA VAL A 106 -39.61 -3.77 13.32
C VAL A 106 -40.04 -2.70 14.33
N GLY A 107 -40.96 -3.08 15.22
CA GLY A 107 -41.73 -2.15 16.02
C GLY A 107 -41.02 -1.54 17.23
N GLY A 108 -41.70 -0.52 17.75
CA GLY A 108 -41.48 0.14 19.04
C GLY A 108 -42.06 1.55 19.00
N GLY A 109 -43.26 1.75 19.57
CA GLY A 109 -44.02 3.03 19.61
C GLY A 109 -43.24 4.19 20.26
N VAL A 110 -43.64 5.46 20.22
CA VAL A 110 -44.93 6.16 20.46
C VAL A 110 -44.69 7.59 19.89
N GLY A 111 -45.60 8.36 19.32
CA GLY A 111 -47.04 8.26 19.16
C GLY A 111 -47.53 9.37 18.21
N GLU A 112 -48.83 9.35 18.01
CA GLU A 112 -49.62 10.21 17.14
C GLU A 112 -49.69 11.65 17.67
N GLY A 113 -49.92 12.62 16.79
CA GLY A 113 -50.37 13.95 17.23
C GLY A 113 -50.09 15.08 16.26
N LEU A 114 -51.06 15.31 15.38
CA LEU A 114 -51.30 16.61 14.76
C LEU A 114 -51.40 17.73 15.80
N GLU A 115 -50.96 18.91 15.37
CA GLU A 115 -51.54 20.23 15.62
C GLU A 115 -51.69 20.72 17.08
N GLY A 116 -51.03 21.85 17.35
CA GLY A 116 -51.53 22.82 18.32
C GLY A 116 -51.02 22.66 19.74
N ASN A 117 -50.28 23.67 20.18
CA ASN A 117 -50.06 24.04 21.58
C ASN A 117 -49.48 22.94 22.49
N GLY A 118 -48.19 22.65 22.32
CA GLY A 118 -47.44 21.75 23.18
C GLY A 118 -46.10 22.37 23.55
N THR A 119 -45.91 22.57 24.84
CA THR A 119 -44.74 23.09 25.54
C THR A 119 -43.40 22.71 24.91
N VAL A 120 -42.55 23.73 24.80
CA VAL A 120 -41.10 23.64 24.80
C VAL A 120 -40.60 22.61 25.82
N ILE A 121 -40.35 21.37 25.38
CA ILE A 121 -39.40 20.50 26.07
C ILE A 121 -38.01 20.90 25.60
N SER A 122 -37.53 21.95 26.26
CA SER A 122 -36.12 22.13 26.50
C SER A 122 -35.62 20.91 27.28
N SER A 123 -35.24 19.86 26.57
CA SER A 123 -34.41 18.79 27.10
C SER A 123 -33.20 18.62 26.19
N MET A 124 -32.20 19.45 26.48
CA MET A 124 -30.80 19.08 26.41
C MET A 124 -30.66 17.63 26.91
N GLY A 125 -30.54 16.67 26.01
CA GLY A 125 -30.56 15.27 26.42
C GLY A 125 -30.58 14.31 25.24
N ILE A 126 -29.44 14.20 24.55
CA ILE A 126 -28.92 13.00 23.89
C ILE A 126 -30.01 11.99 23.45
N GLU A 127 -30.91 12.40 22.56
CA GLU A 127 -31.64 11.43 21.77
C GLU A 127 -30.69 11.02 20.64
N PHE A 128 -30.11 9.82 20.79
CA PHE A 128 -29.51 9.11 19.67
C PHE A 128 -30.62 8.90 18.64
N LEU A 129 -30.79 9.86 17.73
CA LEU A 129 -31.66 9.78 16.57
C LEU A 129 -31.08 8.72 15.64
N TYR A 130 -31.36 7.46 15.96
CA TYR A 130 -31.06 6.33 15.11
C TYR A 130 -32.16 6.26 14.05
N GLY A 131 -31.86 6.76 12.85
CA GLY A 131 -32.60 6.39 11.64
C GLY A 131 -33.65 7.36 11.11
N ALA A 132 -33.53 8.68 11.31
CA ALA A 132 -34.34 9.63 10.55
C ALA A 132 -33.51 10.86 10.13
N GLY A 133 -33.34 11.02 8.81
CA GLY A 133 -32.90 12.29 8.19
C GLY A 133 -31.92 12.15 7.03
N TYR A 134 -31.05 11.15 7.01
CA TYR A 134 -29.97 11.07 6.01
C TYR A 134 -29.73 9.63 5.55
N ASN A 135 -29.75 9.41 4.24
CA ASN A 135 -29.46 8.10 3.63
C ASN A 135 -27.96 7.85 3.49
N THR A 136 -27.13 8.89 3.62
CA THR A 136 -25.68 8.79 3.51
C THR A 136 -24.97 9.66 4.53
N LEU A 137 -23.81 9.20 5.00
CA LEU A 137 -22.93 9.97 5.88
C LEU A 137 -22.51 11.31 5.26
N LYS A 138 -22.31 11.33 3.93
CA LYS A 138 -21.93 12.55 3.17
C LYS A 138 -23.00 13.62 3.24
N GLN A 139 -24.26 13.24 3.09
CA GLN A 139 -25.40 14.16 3.19
C GLN A 139 -25.48 14.78 4.60
N ALA A 140 -25.37 13.96 5.65
CA ALA A 140 -25.37 14.46 7.03
C ALA A 140 -24.19 15.42 7.33
N LEU A 141 -23.03 15.20 6.70
CA LEU A 141 -21.86 16.07 6.82
C LEU A 141 -22.06 17.42 6.09
N GLU A 142 -22.66 17.39 4.91
CA GLU A 142 -22.97 18.58 4.10
C GLU A 142 -24.00 19.50 4.79
N ASP A 143 -24.93 18.91 5.53
CA ASP A 143 -25.91 19.64 6.34
C ASP A 143 -25.34 20.17 7.67
N GLY A 144 -24.04 20.00 7.91
CA GLY A 144 -23.35 20.48 9.11
C GLY A 144 -23.76 19.75 10.40
N ALA A 145 -24.34 18.55 10.28
CA ALA A 145 -24.67 17.73 11.44
C ALA A 145 -23.38 17.19 12.08
N ILE A 146 -23.35 17.16 13.41
CA ILE A 146 -22.24 16.56 14.14
C ILE A 146 -22.52 15.07 14.27
N VAL A 147 -21.80 14.29 13.47
CA VAL A 147 -22.03 12.86 13.29
C VAL A 147 -20.86 12.05 13.86
N LEU A 148 -21.15 11.11 14.76
CA LEU A 148 -20.21 10.06 15.19
C LEU A 148 -20.34 8.85 14.26
N ALA A 149 -19.53 8.85 13.20
CA ALA A 149 -19.45 7.75 12.23
C ALA A 149 -18.52 6.63 12.71
N TRP A 150 -18.95 5.89 13.74
CA TRP A 150 -18.19 4.72 14.23
C TRP A 150 -18.19 3.55 13.24
N GLY A 151 -19.15 3.54 12.33
CA GLY A 151 -19.26 2.61 11.22
C GLY A 151 -18.05 2.52 10.30
N SER A 152 -17.59 3.66 9.81
CA SER A 152 -16.43 3.77 8.90
C SER A 152 -15.12 3.37 9.57
N PHE A 153 -14.99 3.65 10.87
CA PHE A 153 -13.85 3.22 11.68
C PHE A 153 -13.80 1.69 11.77
N LEU A 154 -14.93 1.05 12.08
CA LEU A 154 -14.99 -0.40 12.22
C LEU A 154 -14.75 -1.10 10.87
N ASN A 155 -15.25 -0.54 9.77
CA ASN A 155 -14.94 -1.01 8.41
C ASN A 155 -13.43 -0.95 8.13
N ASN A 156 -12.77 0.18 8.42
CA ASN A 156 -11.32 0.31 8.25
C ASN A 156 -10.52 -0.65 9.15
N LEU A 157 -10.97 -0.90 10.37
CA LEU A 157 -10.34 -1.86 11.28
C LEU A 157 -10.47 -3.29 10.76
N ILE A 158 -11.65 -3.68 10.29
CA ILE A 158 -11.90 -5.00 9.69
C ILE A 158 -11.06 -5.18 8.42
N ASN A 159 -10.95 -4.15 7.60
CA ASN A 159 -10.08 -4.17 6.42
C ASN A 159 -8.61 -4.33 6.80
N PHE A 160 -8.12 -3.62 7.83
CA PHE A 160 -6.76 -3.77 8.33
C PHE A 160 -6.48 -5.19 8.86
N MET A 161 -7.40 -5.74 9.65
CA MET A 161 -7.31 -7.12 10.14
C MET A 161 -7.38 -8.13 8.97
N GLY A 162 -8.19 -7.86 7.95
CA GLY A 162 -8.30 -8.65 6.73
C GLY A 162 -7.01 -8.65 5.90
N VAL A 163 -6.34 -7.51 5.76
CA VAL A 163 -5.01 -7.39 5.13
C VAL A 163 -4.00 -8.28 5.86
N GLY A 164 -3.96 -8.22 7.20
CA GLY A 164 -3.06 -9.05 8.01
C GLY A 164 -3.34 -10.55 7.85
N LEU A 165 -4.62 -10.94 7.90
CA LEU A 165 -5.03 -12.34 7.73
C LEU A 165 -4.77 -12.85 6.31
N SER A 166 -4.94 -12.01 5.29
CA SER A 166 -4.64 -12.33 3.89
C SER A 166 -3.15 -12.61 3.71
N LEU A 167 -2.27 -11.72 4.21
CA LEU A 167 -0.83 -11.91 4.13
C LEU A 167 -0.37 -13.17 4.85
N TYR A 168 -0.95 -13.43 6.03
CA TYR A 168 -0.72 -14.68 6.76
C TYR A 168 -1.19 -15.89 5.96
N GLY A 169 -2.36 -15.81 5.32
CA GLY A 169 -2.89 -16.88 4.47
C GLY A 169 -1.99 -17.18 3.27
N ILE A 170 -1.46 -16.17 2.59
CA ILE A 170 -0.52 -16.35 1.47
C ILE A 170 0.80 -16.93 1.95
N ALA A 171 1.37 -16.41 3.04
CA ALA A 171 2.60 -16.92 3.63
C ALA A 171 2.42 -18.37 4.09
N GLY A 172 1.29 -18.68 4.74
CA GLY A 172 0.92 -20.02 5.17
C GLY A 172 0.69 -20.97 4.00
N LEU A 173 0.01 -20.53 2.94
CA LEU A 173 -0.18 -21.30 1.72
C LEU A 173 1.16 -21.59 1.02
N TYR A 174 2.05 -20.60 0.97
CA TYR A 174 3.38 -20.76 0.43
C TYR A 174 4.20 -21.74 1.27
N GLN A 175 4.16 -21.63 2.60
CA GLN A 175 4.83 -22.57 3.52
C GLN A 175 4.24 -23.99 3.42
N TYR A 176 2.93 -24.10 3.19
CA TYR A 176 2.22 -25.37 3.05
C TYR A 176 2.58 -26.08 1.74
N PHE A 177 2.61 -25.34 0.63
CA PHE A 177 2.93 -25.88 -0.69
C PHE A 177 4.43 -26.06 -0.91
N SER A 178 5.25 -25.16 -0.36
CA SER A 178 6.71 -25.13 -0.56
C SER A 178 7.49 -25.68 0.65
N ARG A 179 7.11 -26.87 1.13
CA ARG A 179 7.79 -27.56 2.25
C ARG A 179 9.28 -27.86 2.02
N ASP A 180 9.78 -27.71 0.79
CA ASP A 180 11.16 -28.05 0.43
C ASP A 180 12.15 -26.87 0.43
N ASN A 181 11.72 -25.65 0.77
CA ASN A 181 12.64 -24.50 0.78
C ASN A 181 13.12 -24.17 2.19
N ALA A 182 14.12 -24.92 2.67
CA ALA A 182 15.09 -24.40 3.64
C ALA A 182 15.89 -23.26 2.98
N ILE A 183 15.25 -22.11 2.83
CA ILE A 183 15.77 -20.89 2.20
C ILE A 183 16.63 -20.06 3.15
N ILE A 184 16.95 -20.62 4.32
CA ILE A 184 17.99 -20.12 5.20
C ILE A 184 19.03 -21.23 5.28
N LYS A 185 19.93 -21.28 4.31
CA LYS A 185 21.16 -22.06 4.48
C LYS A 185 21.93 -21.37 5.60
N HIS A 186 21.96 -21.96 6.78
CA HIS A 186 22.73 -21.43 7.89
C HIS A 186 24.18 -21.21 7.44
N THR A 187 24.68 -19.99 7.64
CA THR A 187 26.06 -19.63 7.30
C THR A 187 26.89 -19.59 8.56
N VAL A 188 27.92 -20.41 8.62
CA VAL A 188 28.91 -20.41 9.69
C VAL A 188 30.10 -19.52 9.30
N ARG A 189 30.82 -18.99 10.28
CA ARG A 189 32.09 -18.29 10.01
C ARG A 189 33.21 -19.31 9.89
N CYS A 190 34.01 -19.20 8.84
CA CYS A 190 35.23 -20.00 8.71
C CYS A 190 36.22 -19.66 9.84
N LYS A 191 36.82 -20.68 10.48
CA LYS A 191 37.81 -20.50 11.57
C LYS A 191 39.08 -19.76 11.14
N TYR A 192 39.51 -19.92 9.87
CA TYR A 192 40.79 -19.37 9.39
C TYR A 192 40.65 -17.98 8.77
N CYS A 193 39.75 -17.82 7.79
CA CYS A 193 39.60 -16.56 7.06
C CYS A 193 38.46 -15.66 7.55
N CYS A 194 37.70 -16.10 8.56
CA CYS A 194 36.61 -15.34 9.19
C CYS A 194 35.46 -14.91 8.25
N LYS A 195 35.46 -15.33 6.98
CA LYS A 195 34.39 -15.10 6.01
C LYS A 195 33.23 -16.08 6.23
N LYS A 196 32.01 -15.64 5.90
CA LYS A 196 30.79 -16.43 6.03
C LYS A 196 30.74 -17.49 4.92
N ILE A 197 30.46 -18.73 5.28
CA ILE A 197 30.34 -19.88 4.38
C ILE A 197 29.15 -20.74 4.78
N PHE A 198 28.66 -21.57 3.86
CA PHE A 198 27.55 -22.48 4.13
C PHE A 198 27.94 -23.52 5.18
N GLU A 199 27.01 -23.85 6.10
CA GLU A 199 27.21 -24.84 7.16
C GLU A 199 27.63 -26.22 6.61
N LYS A 200 27.06 -26.65 5.48
CA LYS A 200 27.39 -27.93 4.84
C LYS A 200 28.64 -27.91 3.95
N ALA A 201 29.40 -26.80 3.93
CA ALA A 201 30.59 -26.69 3.08
C ALA A 201 31.80 -27.40 3.70
N ARG A 202 32.27 -28.49 3.06
CA ARG A 202 33.48 -29.23 3.48
C ARG A 202 34.78 -28.43 3.32
N ARG A 203 34.82 -27.51 2.35
CA ARG A 203 35.96 -26.64 2.06
C ARG A 203 35.51 -25.19 1.94
N CYS A 204 36.28 -24.27 2.52
CA CYS A 204 36.02 -22.85 2.39
C CYS A 204 36.37 -22.36 0.97
N VAL A 205 35.47 -21.63 0.32
CA VAL A 205 35.68 -21.07 -1.03
C VAL A 205 36.78 -20.00 -1.04
N TYR A 206 36.95 -19.26 0.06
CA TYR A 206 37.86 -18.13 0.11
C TYR A 206 39.30 -18.48 0.48
N CYS A 207 39.51 -19.40 1.42
CA CYS A 207 40.85 -19.78 1.89
C CYS A 207 41.22 -21.23 1.60
N SER A 208 40.36 -22.00 0.94
CA SER A 208 40.59 -23.42 0.59
C SER A 208 40.87 -24.37 1.76
N SER A 209 40.83 -23.88 3.00
CA SER A 209 40.97 -24.68 4.21
C SER A 209 39.78 -25.61 4.38
N TRP A 210 40.02 -26.79 4.95
CA TRP A 210 38.93 -27.68 5.32
C TRP A 210 38.29 -27.21 6.62
N GLN A 211 37.00 -27.48 6.78
CA GLN A 211 36.27 -27.16 8.01
C GLN A 211 36.25 -28.31 9.02
N ASP A 212 36.69 -29.50 8.59
CA ASP A 212 36.64 -30.75 9.35
C ASP A 212 37.71 -30.82 10.47
N GLY A 213 38.53 -29.77 10.67
CA GLY A 213 39.52 -29.65 11.76
C GLY A 213 40.84 -30.41 11.55
N ARG A 214 41.03 -31.03 10.39
CA ARG A 214 42.23 -31.80 10.05
C ARG A 214 43.50 -30.95 9.90
N GLU A 215 43.38 -29.67 9.57
CA GLU A 215 44.51 -28.73 9.52
C GLU A 215 44.96 -28.25 10.91
N ASP A 216 44.12 -28.40 11.94
CA ASP A 216 44.47 -28.04 13.32
C ASP A 216 45.34 -29.11 13.99
N ILE A 217 45.48 -30.29 13.35
CA ILE A 217 46.32 -31.39 13.83
C ILE A 217 47.78 -31.01 13.57
N ARG A 218 48.46 -30.48 14.58
CA ARG A 218 49.92 -30.30 14.53
C ARG A 218 50.59 -31.66 14.33
N PRO A 219 51.45 -31.84 13.32
CA PRO A 219 52.24 -33.06 13.20
C PRO A 219 53.13 -33.19 14.43
N ALA A 220 53.25 -34.42 14.94
CA ALA A 220 53.97 -34.73 16.18
C ALA A 220 55.45 -34.27 16.18
N SER A 221 56.01 -33.90 15.03
CA SER A 221 57.35 -33.31 14.89
C SER A 221 57.48 -31.86 15.36
N ILE A 222 56.39 -31.16 15.69
CA ILE A 222 56.40 -29.72 16.09
C ILE A 222 55.90 -29.53 17.54
N SER A 223 55.98 -30.56 18.40
CA SER A 223 55.67 -30.41 19.83
C SER A 223 56.83 -29.77 20.60
N GLY A 224 57.19 -28.54 20.24
CA GLY A 224 57.93 -27.64 21.12
C GLY A 224 56.97 -26.96 22.10
N PRO A 225 57.42 -26.53 23.28
CA PRO A 225 56.57 -25.82 24.24
C PRO A 225 56.03 -24.53 23.60
N VAL A 226 54.74 -24.26 23.82
CA VAL A 226 54.08 -23.01 23.44
C VAL A 226 54.68 -21.92 24.33
N LEU A 227 55.39 -20.96 23.75
CA LEU A 227 55.72 -19.72 24.45
C LEU A 227 54.41 -18.92 24.54
N GLU A 228 53.83 -18.88 25.74
CA GLU A 228 52.74 -17.96 26.13
C GLU A 228 53.20 -16.49 26.11
#